data_AF-A0AAU8NFB2-F1
#
_entry.id   AF-A0AAU8NFB2-F1
#
_cell.length_a   1.000
_cell.length_b   1.000
_cell.length_c   1.000
_cell.angle_alpha   90.00
_cell.angle_beta   90.00
_cell.angle_gamma   90.00
#
_symmetry.space_group_name_H-M   'P 1'
#
loop_
_entity.id
_entity.type
_entity.pdbx_description
1 polymer ?
#
loop_
_entity_poly.entity_id
_entity_poly.type
_entity_poly.pdbx_seq_one_letter_code
_entity_poly.pdbx_strand_id
1 'polypeptide(L)'
;MGIELNDWHEKIMPELSIVSVYNRREFSLTLYKRELVRQQSRGMRKGVHRDQLVLFFKDIFQRHNLDEITFLCIGTDRSTGDALGPMTGTLLEEQGLPHVIGTLAAPCDADTLEKRLAHIPAQHTIIAIDACLGPKDAAGTYYVSGAPLRPAESVGGKLPPVGQYSLAAVVNANGPRPYSILQMTSLYLVMNMAQTIADSISEARSARQTFHL
;
A
#
# COMPACT_ATOMS: atom_id res chain seq x y z
N MET A 1 40.60 -30.91 -23.34
CA MET A 1 40.76 -30.03 -22.16
C MET A 1 40.34 -28.63 -22.59
N GLY A 2 39.32 -28.04 -21.96
CA GLY A 2 38.82 -26.66 -22.18
C GLY A 2 37.77 -26.55 -23.30
N ILE A 3 36.48 -26.82 -23.05
CA ILE A 3 35.41 -25.94 -22.52
C ILE A 3 35.05 -24.79 -23.48
N GLU A 4 33.97 -25.01 -24.22
CA GLU A 4 33.29 -24.07 -25.13
C GLU A 4 32.43 -23.05 -24.35
N LEU A 5 32.45 -21.80 -24.80
CA LEU A 5 31.45 -20.78 -24.50
C LEU A 5 30.18 -21.07 -25.32
N ASN A 6 29.23 -21.79 -24.73
CA ASN A 6 27.84 -21.89 -25.20
C ASN A 6 26.92 -22.16 -24.00
N ASP A 7 26.40 -21.11 -23.38
CA ASP A 7 25.12 -21.15 -22.69
C ASP A 7 24.63 -19.70 -22.52
N TRP A 8 23.32 -19.48 -22.43
CA TRP A 8 22.60 -18.20 -22.25
C TRP A 8 21.97 -17.52 -23.48
N HIS A 9 22.27 -17.92 -24.72
CA HIS A 9 21.64 -17.31 -25.91
C HIS A 9 20.41 -18.06 -26.47
N GLU A 10 19.98 -19.17 -25.86
CA GLU A 10 18.90 -20.03 -26.40
C GLU A 10 17.64 -20.17 -25.50
N LYS A 11 17.49 -19.42 -24.41
CA LYS A 11 16.35 -19.59 -23.49
C LYS A 11 15.36 -18.43 -23.36
N ILE A 12 15.51 -17.34 -24.11
CA ILE A 12 14.55 -16.23 -24.05
C ILE A 12 14.25 -15.75 -25.47
N MET A 13 13.07 -16.14 -25.96
CA MET A 13 12.41 -15.79 -27.23
C MET A 13 12.68 -16.72 -28.43
N PRO A 14 11.70 -17.59 -28.72
CA PRO A 14 11.10 -17.53 -30.04
C PRO A 14 9.55 -17.46 -30.00
N GLU A 15 8.99 -16.95 -31.10
CA GLU A 15 7.56 -16.89 -31.49
C GLU A 15 6.72 -15.66 -31.08
N LEU A 16 7.13 -14.51 -31.64
CA LEU A 16 6.22 -13.48 -32.12
C LEU A 16 5.46 -14.00 -33.36
N SER A 17 4.26 -14.58 -33.20
CA SER A 17 3.21 -14.59 -34.25
C SER A 17 1.84 -15.20 -33.87
N ILE A 18 1.63 -15.83 -32.69
CA ILE A 18 0.36 -16.56 -32.43
C ILE A 18 -0.45 -16.07 -31.20
N VAL A 19 -0.02 -15.08 -30.43
CA VAL A 19 -0.80 -14.59 -29.27
C VAL A 19 -1.68 -13.39 -29.64
N SER A 20 -2.64 -13.64 -30.53
CA SER A 20 -3.80 -12.78 -30.72
C SER A 20 -4.72 -12.93 -29.50
N VAL A 21 -4.89 -11.85 -28.73
CA VAL A 21 -5.89 -11.72 -27.65
C VAL A 21 -5.67 -12.61 -26.41
N TYR A 22 -4.45 -12.74 -25.89
CA TYR A 22 -4.27 -13.04 -24.45
C TYR A 22 -4.11 -11.71 -23.69
N ASN A 23 -4.97 -11.54 -22.69
CA ASN A 23 -5.37 -10.27 -22.08
C ASN A 23 -4.21 -9.34 -21.67
N ARG A 24 -4.19 -8.11 -22.21
CA ARG A 24 -3.22 -7.05 -21.87
C ARG A 24 -3.16 -6.74 -20.36
N ARG A 25 -4.23 -7.07 -19.61
CA ARG A 25 -4.36 -6.89 -18.15
C ARG A 25 -3.63 -7.96 -17.32
N GLU A 26 -3.69 -9.22 -17.74
CA GLU A 26 -2.96 -10.34 -17.11
C GLU A 26 -1.45 -10.14 -17.21
N PHE A 27 -1.00 -9.61 -18.35
CA PHE A 27 0.41 -9.28 -18.58
C PHE A 27 0.90 -8.18 -17.62
N SER A 28 0.08 -7.16 -17.34
CA SER A 28 0.40 -6.08 -16.40
C SER A 28 0.52 -6.57 -14.95
N LEU A 29 -0.42 -7.41 -14.49
CA LEU A 29 -0.37 -7.98 -13.14
C LEU A 29 0.80 -8.96 -12.96
N THR A 30 1.12 -9.73 -13.99
CA THR A 30 2.28 -10.64 -13.98
C THR A 30 3.59 -9.86 -13.89
N LEU A 31 3.75 -8.79 -14.68
CA LEU A 31 4.91 -7.90 -14.58
C LEU A 31 4.98 -7.21 -13.22
N TYR A 32 3.85 -6.76 -12.67
CA TYR A 32 3.77 -6.19 -11.33
C TYR A 32 4.21 -7.19 -10.24
N LYS A 33 3.70 -8.43 -10.27
CA LYS A 33 4.13 -9.50 -9.34
C LYS A 33 5.63 -9.77 -9.43
N ARG A 34 6.19 -9.81 -10.64
CA ARG A 34 7.64 -9.98 -10.86
C ARG A 34 8.44 -8.80 -10.30
N GLU A 35 7.93 -7.58 -10.43
CA GLU A 35 8.56 -6.37 -9.91
C GLU A 35 8.50 -6.31 -8.37
N LEU A 36 7.35 -6.64 -7.75
CA LEU A 36 7.24 -6.75 -6.29
C LEU A 36 8.23 -7.76 -5.70
N VAL A 37 8.33 -8.96 -6.29
CA VAL A 37 9.28 -10.00 -5.85
C VAL A 37 10.73 -9.52 -6.00
N ARG A 38 11.04 -8.78 -7.07
CA ARG A 38 12.36 -8.15 -7.27
C ARG A 38 12.65 -7.05 -6.26
N GLN A 39 11.64 -6.30 -5.82
CA GLN A 39 11.79 -5.25 -4.83
C GLN A 39 11.98 -5.82 -3.41
N GLN A 40 11.34 -6.94 -3.09
CA GLN A 40 11.53 -7.63 -1.80
C GLN A 40 12.92 -8.28 -1.65
N SER A 41 13.55 -8.69 -2.75
CA SER A 41 14.82 -9.43 -2.74
C SER A 41 16.09 -8.56 -2.68
N ARG A 42 15.99 -7.24 -2.83
CA ARG A 42 17.15 -6.32 -2.89
C ARG A 42 17.50 -5.57 -1.60
N GLY A 43 16.80 -5.83 -0.48
CA GLY A 43 17.11 -5.21 0.83
C GLY A 43 16.85 -3.69 0.93
N MET A 44 16.48 -3.02 -0.16
CA MET A 44 16.12 -1.60 -0.20
C MET A 44 14.67 -1.46 -0.69
N ARG A 45 13.78 -0.97 0.19
CA ARG A 45 12.37 -0.69 -0.17
C ARG A 45 12.34 0.43 -1.20
N LYS A 46 12.05 0.10 -2.46
CA LYS A 46 11.83 1.09 -3.52
C LYS A 46 10.37 1.58 -3.42
N GLY A 47 10.19 2.89 -3.34
CA GLY A 47 8.86 3.49 -3.34
C GLY A 47 8.14 3.26 -4.67
N VAL A 48 6.83 3.09 -4.62
CA VAL A 48 5.96 3.00 -5.80
C VAL A 48 5.15 4.30 -5.96
N HIS A 49 4.56 4.48 -7.15
CA HIS A 49 3.69 5.62 -7.48
C HIS A 49 2.23 5.16 -7.68
N ARG A 50 1.34 6.09 -8.04
CA ARG A 50 -0.11 5.88 -8.17
C ARG A 50 -0.47 4.65 -9.01
N ASP A 51 0.12 4.48 -10.19
CA ASP A 51 -0.22 3.38 -11.10
C ASP A 51 -0.01 2.00 -10.46
N GLN A 52 1.05 1.86 -9.65
CA GLN A 52 1.32 0.63 -8.92
C GLN A 52 0.39 0.43 -7.72
N LEU A 53 -0.14 1.49 -7.10
CA LEU A 53 -1.17 1.38 -6.06
C LEU A 53 -2.46 0.79 -6.62
N VAL A 54 -2.90 1.25 -7.79
CA VAL A 54 -4.08 0.71 -8.45
C VAL A 54 -3.92 -0.80 -8.70
N LEU A 55 -2.74 -1.23 -9.18
CA LEU A 55 -2.45 -2.64 -9.40
C LEU A 55 -2.39 -3.45 -8.09
N PHE A 56 -1.82 -2.87 -7.03
CA PHE A 56 -1.80 -3.46 -5.70
C PHE A 56 -3.21 -3.77 -5.19
N PHE A 57 -4.11 -2.78 -5.18
CA PHE A 57 -5.47 -2.96 -4.71
C PHE A 57 -6.29 -3.86 -5.63
N LYS A 58 -6.05 -3.83 -6.96
CA LYS A 58 -6.68 -4.79 -7.90
C LYS A 58 -6.31 -6.24 -7.57
N ASP A 59 -5.04 -6.53 -7.30
CA ASP A 59 -4.62 -7.89 -6.93
C ASP A 59 -5.25 -8.34 -5.60
N ILE A 60 -5.38 -7.45 -4.62
CA ILE A 60 -6.05 -7.77 -3.35
C ILE A 60 -7.55 -8.04 -3.59
N PHE A 61 -8.22 -7.16 -4.34
CA PHE A 61 -9.65 -7.32 -4.65
C PHE A 61 -9.93 -8.50 -5.59
N GLN A 62 -8.93 -9.08 -6.27
CA GLN A 62 -9.12 -10.34 -6.99
C GLN A 62 -9.13 -11.56 -6.06
N ARG A 63 -8.47 -11.45 -4.90
CA ARG A 63 -8.29 -12.57 -3.95
C ARG A 63 -9.32 -12.57 -2.83
N HIS A 64 -9.88 -11.40 -2.51
CA HIS A 64 -10.74 -11.19 -1.36
C HIS A 64 -12.04 -10.51 -1.77
N ASN A 65 -13.13 -10.78 -1.04
CA ASN A 65 -14.37 -10.02 -1.18
C ASN A 65 -14.22 -8.66 -0.48
N LEU A 66 -14.75 -7.59 -1.08
CA LEU A 66 -14.62 -6.24 -0.53
C LEU A 66 -15.29 -6.11 0.84
N ASP A 67 -16.41 -6.79 1.04
CA ASP A 67 -17.14 -6.80 2.33
C ASP A 67 -16.40 -7.58 3.43
N GLU A 68 -15.36 -8.33 3.07
CA GLU A 68 -14.49 -9.06 4.00
C GLU A 68 -13.11 -8.40 4.12
N ILE A 69 -12.99 -7.15 3.67
CA ILE A 69 -11.76 -6.35 3.81
C ILE A 69 -12.02 -5.24 4.82
N THR A 70 -11.10 -5.08 5.76
CA THR A 70 -11.06 -3.93 6.66
C THR A 70 -9.88 -3.02 6.31
N PHE A 71 -10.18 -1.75 6.06
CA PHE A 71 -9.16 -0.71 5.88
C PHE A 71 -8.82 -0.13 7.25
N LEU A 72 -7.62 -0.44 7.75
CA LEU A 72 -7.12 0.07 9.03
C LEU A 72 -6.18 1.25 8.76
N CYS A 73 -6.72 2.46 8.86
CA CYS A 73 -6.01 3.70 8.60
C CYS A 73 -5.43 4.26 9.90
N ILE A 74 -4.12 4.16 10.06
CA ILE A 74 -3.39 4.42 11.30
C ILE A 74 -2.84 5.83 11.29
N GLY A 75 -2.99 6.53 12.41
CA GLY A 75 -2.51 7.89 12.60
C GLY A 75 -3.40 8.72 13.51
N THR A 76 -3.11 10.02 13.58
CA THR A 76 -3.80 10.98 14.43
C THR A 76 -4.02 12.29 13.69
N ASP A 77 -5.10 12.99 14.01
CA ASP A 77 -5.40 14.33 13.50
C ASP A 77 -4.55 15.45 14.16
N ARG A 78 -3.76 15.10 15.19
CA ARG A 78 -2.97 16.05 15.99
C ARG A 78 -1.55 16.31 15.47
N SER A 79 -1.13 15.62 14.40
CA SER A 79 0.19 15.71 13.78
C SER A 79 0.00 15.70 12.28
N THR A 80 0.52 16.70 11.56
CA THR A 80 0.23 16.84 10.12
C THR A 80 0.73 15.64 9.32
N GLY A 81 1.91 15.11 9.62
CA GLY A 81 2.47 13.92 8.99
C GLY A 81 1.70 12.63 9.32
N ASP A 82 1.16 12.51 10.54
CA ASP A 82 0.38 11.33 10.97
C ASP A 82 -1.10 11.43 10.61
N ALA A 83 -1.57 12.58 10.10
CA ALA A 83 -2.95 12.76 9.68
C ALA A 83 -3.31 11.96 8.42
N LEU A 84 -2.32 11.38 7.73
CA LEU A 84 -2.52 10.63 6.49
C LEU A 84 -3.53 9.48 6.65
N GLY A 85 -3.41 8.67 7.70
CA GLY A 85 -4.33 7.57 7.96
C GLY A 85 -5.76 8.07 8.17
N PRO A 86 -6.05 8.87 9.22
CA PRO A 86 -7.37 9.43 9.47
C PRO A 86 -7.99 10.12 8.26
N MET A 87 -7.20 10.87 7.49
CA MET A 87 -7.68 11.55 6.28
C MET A 87 -8.02 10.55 5.16
N THR A 88 -7.19 9.54 4.95
CA THR A 88 -7.48 8.45 4.01
C THR A 88 -8.76 7.73 4.42
N GLY A 89 -8.93 7.39 5.69
CA GLY A 89 -10.13 6.73 6.18
C GLY A 89 -11.40 7.55 5.98
N THR A 90 -11.36 8.85 6.27
CA THR A 90 -12.49 9.74 5.98
C THR A 90 -12.86 9.73 4.50
N LEU A 91 -11.88 9.85 3.60
CA LEU A 91 -12.14 9.81 2.15
C LEU A 91 -12.72 8.46 1.71
N LEU A 92 -12.26 7.35 2.28
CA LEU A 92 -12.79 6.02 1.98
C LEU A 92 -14.25 5.87 2.43
N GLU A 93 -14.61 6.38 3.61
CA GLU A 93 -16.01 6.41 4.07
C GLU A 93 -16.88 7.26 3.16
N GLU A 94 -16.41 8.45 2.77
CA GLU A 94 -17.12 9.34 1.83
C GLU A 94 -17.31 8.70 0.45
N GLN A 95 -16.36 7.88 0.02
CA GLN A 95 -16.44 7.07 -1.21
C GLN A 95 -17.29 5.79 -1.06
N GLY A 96 -17.88 5.57 0.11
CA GLY A 96 -18.77 4.44 0.39
C GLY A 96 -18.06 3.09 0.44
N LEU A 97 -16.80 3.06 0.91
CA LEU A 97 -16.11 1.81 1.23
C LEU A 97 -16.63 1.28 2.58
N PRO A 98 -16.94 -0.02 2.67
CA PRO A 98 -17.32 -0.63 3.94
C PRO A 98 -16.09 -0.84 4.83
N HIS A 99 -16.33 -1.04 6.13
CA HIS A 99 -15.33 -1.49 7.11
C HIS A 99 -14.04 -0.65 7.16
N VAL A 100 -14.20 0.67 7.23
CA VAL A 100 -13.09 1.61 7.44
C VAL A 100 -12.91 1.85 8.94
N ILE A 101 -11.67 1.80 9.40
CA ILE A 101 -11.27 2.12 10.78
C ILE A 101 -10.18 3.17 10.72
N GLY A 102 -10.33 4.22 11.55
CA GLY A 102 -9.37 5.31 11.62
C GLY A 102 -9.74 6.41 10.64
N THR A 103 -10.60 7.33 11.10
CA THR A 103 -11.07 8.48 10.33
C THR A 103 -10.70 9.75 11.09
N LEU A 104 -10.84 10.93 10.48
CA LEU A 104 -10.65 12.19 11.22
C LEU A 104 -11.61 12.31 12.42
N ALA A 105 -12.86 11.84 12.29
CA ALA A 105 -13.84 11.85 13.37
C ALA A 105 -13.53 10.81 14.47
N ALA A 106 -12.86 9.72 14.11
CA ALA A 106 -12.54 8.62 15.00
C ALA A 106 -11.16 8.03 14.67
N PRO A 107 -10.05 8.73 15.04
CA PRO A 107 -8.70 8.29 14.71
C PRO A 107 -8.35 6.91 15.28
N CYS A 108 -7.29 6.32 14.71
CA CYS A 108 -6.72 5.05 15.13
C CYS A 108 -5.21 5.24 15.31
N ASP A 109 -4.81 5.63 16.50
CA ASP A 109 -3.43 5.88 16.89
C ASP A 109 -2.90 4.76 17.81
N ALA A 110 -1.67 4.93 18.32
CA ALA A 110 -1.03 3.96 19.20
C ALA A 110 -1.88 3.60 20.43
N ASP A 111 -2.63 4.56 20.98
CA ASP A 111 -3.42 4.38 22.20
C ASP A 111 -4.72 3.61 21.94
N THR A 112 -5.26 3.70 20.72
CA THR A 112 -6.55 3.11 20.36
C THR A 112 -6.44 1.85 19.51
N LEU A 113 -5.27 1.59 18.91
CA LEU A 113 -5.04 0.51 17.93
C LEU A 113 -5.51 -0.87 18.43
N GLU A 114 -5.04 -1.32 19.58
CA GLU A 114 -5.38 -2.66 20.10
C GLU A 114 -6.89 -2.84 20.29
N LYS A 115 -7.54 -1.82 20.85
CA LYS A 115 -8.98 -1.80 21.02
C LYS A 115 -9.67 -1.89 19.65
N ARG A 116 -9.23 -1.11 18.66
CA ARG A 116 -9.83 -1.14 17.31
C ARG A 116 -9.66 -2.51 16.65
N LEU A 117 -8.47 -3.11 16.74
CA LEU A 117 -8.16 -4.43 16.20
C LEU A 117 -9.09 -5.52 16.78
N ALA A 118 -9.37 -5.46 18.08
CA ALA A 118 -10.25 -6.44 18.74
C ALA A 118 -11.70 -6.42 18.23
N HIS A 119 -12.14 -5.35 17.55
CA HIS A 119 -13.47 -5.24 16.95
C HIS A 119 -13.51 -5.62 15.47
N ILE A 120 -12.36 -5.94 14.86
CA ILE A 120 -12.31 -6.41 13.48
C ILE A 120 -12.77 -7.87 13.44
N PRO A 121 -13.73 -8.25 12.57
CA PRO A 121 -14.15 -9.64 12.46
C PRO A 121 -12.99 -10.55 12.05
N ALA A 122 -12.90 -11.73 12.66
CA ALA A 122 -11.74 -12.62 12.51
C ALA A 122 -11.49 -13.10 11.06
N GLN A 123 -12.55 -13.15 10.24
CA GLN A 123 -12.48 -13.53 8.84
C GLN A 123 -12.03 -12.38 7.91
N HIS A 124 -11.96 -11.15 8.41
CA HIS A 124 -11.61 -10.01 7.57
C HIS A 124 -10.12 -9.99 7.25
N THR A 125 -9.82 -9.69 5.99
CA THR A 125 -8.48 -9.33 5.55
C THR A 125 -8.23 -7.87 5.87
N ILE A 126 -7.17 -7.59 6.64
CA ILE A 126 -6.81 -6.24 7.06
C ILE A 126 -5.78 -5.67 6.08
N ILE A 127 -6.08 -4.47 5.57
CA ILE A 127 -5.13 -3.62 4.85
C ILE A 127 -4.75 -2.47 5.78
N ALA A 128 -3.53 -2.48 6.29
CA ALA A 128 -3.01 -1.41 7.13
C ALA A 128 -2.50 -0.24 6.26
N ILE A 129 -2.89 0.98 6.58
CA ILE A 129 -2.48 2.21 5.90
C ILE A 129 -1.86 3.14 6.94
N ASP A 130 -0.62 3.55 6.75
CA ASP A 130 0.12 4.37 7.73
C ASP A 130 1.03 5.38 7.02
N ALA A 131 1.47 6.41 7.75
CA ALA A 131 2.52 7.31 7.32
C ALA A 131 3.88 6.81 7.83
N CYS A 132 4.95 7.08 7.09
CA CYS A 132 6.31 6.86 7.56
C CYS A 132 7.27 7.94 7.08
N LEU A 133 8.42 7.98 7.75
CA LEU A 133 9.57 8.75 7.30
C LEU A 133 10.52 7.83 6.53
N GLY A 134 11.09 8.34 5.45
CA GLY A 134 11.95 7.54 4.56
C GLY A 134 13.20 8.28 4.07
N PRO A 135 13.94 7.71 3.11
CA PRO A 135 15.02 8.40 2.42
C PRO A 135 14.54 9.72 1.78
N LYS A 136 15.45 10.69 1.62
CA LYS A 136 15.12 12.03 1.09
C LYS A 136 14.45 12.00 -0.28
N ASP A 137 14.87 11.07 -1.13
CA ASP A 137 14.38 10.85 -2.49
C ASP A 137 13.09 10.01 -2.55
N ALA A 138 12.62 9.48 -1.42
CA ALA A 138 11.42 8.68 -1.33
C ALA A 138 10.17 9.47 -0.90
N ALA A 139 10.29 10.71 -0.46
CA ALA A 139 9.13 11.52 -0.04
C ALA A 139 8.10 11.65 -1.18
N GLY A 140 6.82 11.41 -0.88
CA GLY A 140 5.74 11.37 -1.87
C GLY A 140 5.56 10.02 -2.57
N THR A 141 6.28 8.98 -2.15
CA THR A 141 6.11 7.60 -2.64
C THR A 141 5.43 6.70 -1.61
N TYR A 142 5.11 5.47 -2.00
CA TYR A 142 4.43 4.49 -1.17
C TYR A 142 5.23 3.20 -1.07
N TYR A 143 5.26 2.59 0.11
CA TYR A 143 5.73 1.22 0.28
C TYR A 143 4.52 0.30 0.42
N VAL A 144 4.39 -0.67 -0.48
CA VAL A 144 3.32 -1.66 -0.44
C VAL A 144 3.89 -3.05 -0.16
N SER A 145 3.15 -3.87 0.59
CA SER A 145 3.56 -5.23 0.93
C SER A 145 2.35 -6.13 1.17
N GLY A 146 2.50 -7.42 0.87
CA GLY A 146 1.60 -8.49 1.33
C GLY A 146 2.08 -9.11 2.65
N ALA A 147 2.56 -8.27 3.56
CA ALA A 147 3.03 -8.65 4.88
C ALA A 147 2.61 -7.59 5.91
N PRO A 148 2.54 -7.94 7.20
CA PRO A 148 2.14 -7.00 8.23
C PRO A 148 3.02 -5.75 8.31
N LEU A 149 2.38 -4.62 8.58
CA LEU A 149 3.00 -3.36 8.96
C LEU A 149 3.39 -3.41 10.44
N ARG A 150 4.50 -2.76 10.81
CA ARG A 150 4.81 -2.40 12.20
C ARG A 150 4.60 -0.90 12.39
N PRO A 151 3.45 -0.47 12.94
CA PRO A 151 3.17 0.95 13.10
C PRO A 151 4.12 1.60 14.10
N ALA A 152 4.39 2.88 13.90
CA ALA A 152 5.24 3.70 14.80
C ALA A 152 6.69 3.19 15.00
N GLU A 153 7.20 2.29 14.14
CA GLU A 153 8.58 1.79 14.24
C GLU A 153 9.62 2.91 14.09
N SER A 154 9.34 3.90 13.22
CA SER A 154 10.21 5.07 12.98
C SER A 154 10.33 6.03 14.16
N VAL A 155 9.43 5.93 15.15
CA VAL A 155 9.40 6.75 16.37
C VAL A 155 9.64 5.92 17.64
N GLY A 156 10.01 4.65 17.50
CA GLY A 156 10.35 3.75 18.63
C GLY A 156 9.14 3.11 19.32
N GLY A 157 7.96 3.13 18.71
CA GLY A 157 6.77 2.45 19.22
C GLY A 157 6.92 0.92 19.21
N LYS A 158 6.25 0.25 20.15
CA LYS A 158 6.16 -1.22 20.25
C LYS A 158 4.73 -1.70 20.01
N LEU A 159 4.18 -1.35 18.85
CA LEU A 159 2.84 -1.79 18.47
C LEU A 159 2.90 -3.19 17.81
N PRO A 160 1.84 -4.01 17.95
CA PRO A 160 1.80 -5.31 17.31
C PRO A 160 1.87 -5.15 15.78
N PRO A 161 2.43 -6.14 15.06
CA PRO A 161 2.33 -6.18 13.61
C PRO A 161 0.86 -6.30 13.18
N VAL A 162 0.43 -5.51 12.20
CA VAL A 162 -0.97 -5.42 11.75
C VAL A 162 -1.10 -5.56 10.25
N GLY A 163 -2.21 -6.15 9.80
CA GLY A 163 -2.52 -6.31 8.38
C GLY A 163 -1.95 -7.57 7.76
N GLN A 164 -2.69 -8.16 6.82
CA GLN A 164 -2.13 -9.10 5.84
C GLN A 164 -1.50 -8.34 4.68
N TYR A 165 -1.97 -7.11 4.43
CA TYR A 165 -1.42 -6.18 3.48
C TYR A 165 -1.11 -4.86 4.17
N SER A 166 -0.11 -4.15 3.67
CA SER A 166 0.29 -2.85 4.21
C SER A 166 0.62 -1.85 3.12
N LEU A 167 0.23 -0.60 3.33
CA LEU A 167 0.66 0.56 2.58
C LEU A 167 1.22 1.60 3.56
N ALA A 168 2.51 1.92 3.44
CA ALA A 168 3.13 3.00 4.19
C ALA A 168 3.49 4.15 3.25
N ALA A 169 2.91 5.33 3.46
CA ALA A 169 3.16 6.52 2.68
C ALA A 169 4.38 7.27 3.23
N VAL A 170 5.37 7.55 2.39
CA VAL A 170 6.56 8.31 2.81
C VAL A 170 6.24 9.81 2.79
N VAL A 171 5.77 10.33 3.92
CA VAL A 171 5.28 11.71 4.01
C VAL A 171 6.39 12.74 4.14
N ASN A 172 7.59 12.32 4.56
CA ASN A 172 8.76 13.18 4.66
C ASN A 172 10.06 12.37 4.73
N ALA A 173 11.19 13.06 4.60
CA ALA A 173 12.50 12.50 4.84
C ALA A 173 12.74 12.24 6.35
N ASN A 174 13.40 11.13 6.68
CA ASN A 174 13.82 10.83 8.03
C ASN A 174 14.99 11.72 8.48
N GLY A 175 15.13 11.91 9.79
CA GLY A 175 16.15 12.78 10.37
C GLY A 175 16.26 12.63 11.89
N PRO A 176 17.06 13.47 12.56
CA PRO A 176 17.42 13.29 13.98
C PRO A 176 16.26 13.48 14.97
N ARG A 177 15.13 14.06 14.54
CA ARG A 177 13.94 14.30 15.39
C ARG A 177 12.66 13.87 14.66
N PRO A 178 12.41 12.56 14.53
CA PRO A 178 11.34 12.04 13.68
C PRO A 178 9.95 12.56 14.10
N TYR A 179 9.69 12.68 15.40
CA TYR A 179 8.42 13.21 15.90
C TYR A 179 8.17 14.67 15.48
N SER A 180 9.18 15.54 15.62
CA SER A 180 9.07 16.94 15.18
C SER A 180 8.94 17.07 13.66
N ILE A 181 9.58 16.17 12.90
CA ILE A 181 9.45 16.13 11.44
C ILE A 181 8.01 15.80 11.06
N LEU A 182 7.38 14.80 11.69
CA LEU A 182 5.98 14.45 11.45
C LEU A 182 5.05 15.64 11.79
N GLN A 183 5.26 16.30 12.91
CA GLN A 183 4.45 17.47 13.31
C GLN A 183 4.56 18.67 12.36
N MET A 184 5.67 18.83 11.64
CA MET A 184 5.92 19.92 10.70
C MET A 184 5.82 19.49 9.23
N THR A 185 5.40 18.25 8.97
CA THR A 185 5.28 17.74 7.61
C THR A 185 4.22 18.52 6.86
N SER A 186 4.44 18.75 5.55
CA SER A 186 3.51 19.51 4.71
C SER A 186 2.13 18.85 4.67
N LEU A 187 1.13 19.52 5.23
CA LEU A 187 -0.26 19.07 5.18
C LEU A 187 -0.74 18.91 3.73
N TYR A 188 -0.33 19.80 2.81
CA TYR A 188 -0.68 19.71 1.39
C TYR A 188 -0.20 18.39 0.76
N LEU A 189 1.04 17.97 1.07
CA LEU A 189 1.55 16.69 0.60
C LEU A 189 0.72 15.53 1.16
N VAL A 190 0.45 15.55 2.47
CA VAL A 190 -0.36 14.52 3.15
C VAL A 190 -1.76 14.42 2.55
N MET A 191 -2.42 15.55 2.29
CA MET A 191 -3.73 15.61 1.64
C MET A 191 -3.71 14.98 0.25
N ASN A 192 -2.72 15.34 -0.59
CA ASN A 192 -2.60 14.76 -1.92
C ASN A 192 -2.31 13.25 -1.88
N MET A 193 -1.50 12.79 -0.93
CA MET A 193 -1.20 11.37 -0.77
C MET A 193 -2.43 10.58 -0.30
N ALA A 194 -3.18 11.10 0.68
CA ALA A 194 -4.43 10.50 1.14
C ALA A 194 -5.46 10.40 0.00
N GLN A 195 -5.63 11.47 -0.78
CA GLN A 195 -6.49 11.46 -1.97
C GLN A 195 -6.04 10.43 -2.99
N THR A 196 -4.73 10.35 -3.27
CA THR A 196 -4.17 9.38 -4.21
C THR A 196 -4.44 7.94 -3.78
N ILE A 197 -4.34 7.63 -2.48
CA ILE A 197 -4.65 6.31 -1.93
C ILE A 197 -6.13 5.99 -2.13
N ALA A 198 -7.02 6.90 -1.70
CA ALA A 198 -8.47 6.72 -1.82
C ALA A 198 -8.91 6.54 -3.29
N ASP A 199 -8.43 7.40 -4.18
CA ASP A 199 -8.71 7.30 -5.62
C ASP A 199 -8.21 5.98 -6.23
N SER A 200 -7.04 5.51 -5.80
CA SER A 200 -6.48 4.23 -6.28
C SER A 200 -7.33 3.03 -5.83
N ILE A 201 -7.85 3.07 -4.60
CA ILE A 201 -8.78 2.07 -4.06
C ILE A 201 -10.10 2.10 -4.84
N SER A 202 -10.68 3.28 -5.04
CA SER A 202 -11.92 3.46 -5.80
C SER A 202 -11.78 3.02 -7.27
N GLU A 203 -10.66 3.35 -7.92
CA GLU A 203 -10.36 2.90 -9.28
C GLU A 203 -10.23 1.37 -9.36
N ALA A 204 -9.56 0.75 -8.38
CA ALA A 204 -9.44 -0.70 -8.29
C ALA A 204 -10.80 -1.39 -8.09
N ARG A 205 -11.70 -0.79 -7.29
CA ARG A 205 -13.06 -1.29 -7.04
C ARG A 205 -13.93 -1.25 -8.31
N SER A 206 -13.95 -0.12 -9.01
CA SER A 206 -14.79 0.07 -10.21
C SER A 206 -14.50 -0.93 -11.33
N ALA A 207 -13.23 -1.34 -11.47
CA ALA A 207 -12.83 -2.33 -12.47
C ALA A 207 -13.42 -3.74 -12.23
N ARG A 208 -13.93 -4.04 -11.02
CA ARG A 208 -14.60 -5.32 -10.71
C ARG A 208 -16.07 -5.32 -11.12
N GLN A 209 -16.72 -4.15 -11.15
CA GLN A 209 -18.16 -4.03 -11.44
C GLN A 209 -18.49 -4.17 -12.94
N THR A 210 -17.53 -3.95 -13.83
CA THR A 210 -17.75 -4.04 -15.29
C THR A 210 -17.86 -5.49 -15.83
N PHE A 211 -17.79 -6.51 -14.98
CA PHE A 211 -17.80 -7.93 -15.39
C PHE A 211 -19.03 -8.72 -14.92
N HIS A 212 -20.06 -8.03 -14.42
CA HIS A 212 -21.33 -8.64 -13.98
C HIS A 212 -22.58 -8.08 -14.68
N LEU A 213 -22.41 -7.55 -15.90
CA LEU A 213 -23.49 -7.26 -16.85
C LEU A 213 -23.19 -7.99 -18.16
#